data_AF-A0A953L1Q3-F1
#
_entry.id   AF-A0A953L1Q3-F1
#
_cell.length_a   1.000
_cell.length_b   1.000
_cell.length_c   1.000
_cell.angle_alpha   90.00
_cell.angle_beta   90.00
_cell.angle_gamma   90.00
#
_symmetry.space_group_name_H-M   'P 1'
#
loop_
_entity.id
_entity.type
_entity.pdbx_description
1 polymer ?
#
loop_
_entity_poly.entity_id
_entity_poly.type
_entity_poly.pdbx_seq_one_letter_code
_entity_poly.pdbx_strand_id
1 'polypeptide(L)'
;NPANSDSDGDSTLDPDEINPDTGNTYLQDQLGTDVTVSIDSSLPGWILGQSIGSNGWVKFTIEEWDGMGVWATIKEGGLEPENFTNTVANAIVAYSNNIFNGGFRTLQLLLISTNHAVPIEITVNDGGTYWAGQDPVTYGPDIFAHFDAYGVELISDGSVVDDDGYVYIAAAPEMPDLRARLKPSGLPGQVSLRLYVEYTRNRTDEDYYPTNTWRTLDATAEWDISSDLGADLRGGKAILYLNYQGQLGEKTFHIRGVNPSESTVETEIGSDPWYAKPIAKWESNKPQQGRYYAQFNTVGVLGPNPEDYRWCPNYGGPNGWGIFQLDTPAATKQQLWDWTANIAGGKAHLITCHSEAEVWMATQEAQQATNEPSMGLTNYTFTINGVDFRKGTGRTPADACAIGRYHGEPYWEIYWKGKTTNEPGSWEMRNSAYVNNVCGEVE
;
A
#
# COMPACT_ATOMS: atom_id res chain seq x y z
N ASN A 1 18.83 27.65 -18.94
CA ASN A 1 19.06 28.10 -20.34
C ASN A 1 20.48 28.65 -20.39
N PRO A 2 21.46 27.95 -20.96
CA PRO A 2 22.90 28.22 -20.74
C PRO A 2 23.47 29.38 -21.58
N ALA A 3 22.63 30.33 -22.02
CA ALA A 3 23.03 31.37 -22.98
C ALA A 3 23.24 32.76 -22.37
N ASN A 4 23.06 32.93 -21.05
CA ASN A 4 23.06 34.25 -20.40
C ASN A 4 24.05 34.39 -19.23
N SER A 5 25.02 33.48 -19.07
CA SER A 5 26.07 33.67 -18.05
C SER A 5 27.22 34.50 -18.65
N ASP A 6 27.11 35.82 -18.66
CA ASP A 6 28.29 36.69 -18.70
C ASP A 6 28.73 37.00 -17.26
N SER A 7 29.97 36.66 -16.93
CA SER A 7 30.56 36.99 -15.63
C SER A 7 31.37 38.28 -15.80
N ASP A 8 30.69 39.42 -15.92
CA ASP A 8 31.34 40.73 -16.09
C ASP A 8 31.42 41.55 -14.80
N GLY A 9 30.75 41.12 -13.72
CA GLY A 9 30.87 41.68 -12.38
C GLY A 9 30.00 42.91 -12.13
N ASP A 10 28.95 43.14 -12.92
CA ASP A 10 27.89 44.14 -12.73
C ASP A 10 26.69 43.56 -11.93
N SER A 11 26.91 43.39 -10.63
CA SER A 11 25.98 42.69 -9.72
C SER A 11 24.65 43.38 -9.39
N THR A 12 24.21 44.43 -10.10
CA THR A 12 22.96 45.15 -9.72
C THR A 12 21.81 45.03 -10.72
N LEU A 13 22.06 44.49 -11.91
CA LEU A 13 21.05 44.41 -12.97
C LEU A 13 20.81 43.00 -13.51
N ASP A 14 21.66 42.03 -13.12
CA ASP A 14 21.47 40.63 -13.47
C ASP A 14 20.95 39.82 -12.27
N PRO A 15 19.73 39.25 -12.32
CA PRO A 15 19.27 38.31 -11.31
C PRO A 15 20.13 37.03 -11.23
N ASP A 16 21.04 36.78 -12.19
CA ASP A 16 21.89 35.60 -12.26
C ASP A 16 23.34 35.83 -11.74
N GLU A 17 23.71 37.03 -11.27
CA GLU A 17 25.04 37.34 -10.70
C GLU A 17 25.12 37.27 -9.15
N ILE A 18 26.34 37.05 -8.65
CA ILE A 18 26.73 36.94 -7.23
C ILE A 18 26.28 38.19 -6.46
N ASN A 19 25.56 38.04 -5.34
CA ASN A 19 25.31 39.14 -4.42
C ASN A 19 26.57 39.41 -3.56
N PRO A 20 27.31 40.51 -3.81
CA PRO A 20 28.58 40.77 -3.14
C PRO A 20 28.41 41.12 -1.65
N ASP A 21 27.21 41.54 -1.23
CA ASP A 21 26.94 41.99 0.14
C ASP A 21 26.61 40.83 1.09
N THR A 22 26.19 39.68 0.56
CA THR A 22 25.80 38.52 1.38
C THR A 22 26.84 37.40 1.41
N GLY A 23 27.76 37.35 0.44
CA GLY A 23 28.75 36.27 0.34
C GLY A 23 28.15 34.87 0.19
N ASN A 24 26.83 34.76 0.00
CA ASN A 24 26.15 33.51 -0.20
C ASN A 24 26.36 33.07 -1.65
N THR A 25 27.04 31.95 -1.77
CA THR A 25 27.23 31.26 -3.04
C THR A 25 26.06 30.32 -3.24
N TYR A 26 25.57 30.25 -4.48
CA TYR A 26 24.35 29.57 -4.94
C TYR A 26 24.20 28.07 -4.60
N LEU A 27 25.10 27.46 -3.83
CA LEU A 27 25.02 26.05 -3.46
C LEU A 27 23.92 25.73 -2.44
N GLN A 28 23.59 26.66 -1.53
CA GLN A 28 22.44 26.44 -0.61
C GLN A 28 21.09 26.38 -1.35
N ASP A 29 20.98 26.99 -2.54
CA ASP A 29 19.78 26.93 -3.39
C ASP A 29 19.83 25.80 -4.44
N GLN A 30 20.90 24.99 -4.49
CA GLN A 30 21.10 23.90 -5.46
C GLN A 30 21.33 22.52 -4.84
N LEU A 31 21.24 22.37 -3.52
CA LEU A 31 21.15 21.04 -2.90
C LEU A 31 19.72 20.52 -3.06
N GLY A 32 19.56 19.25 -3.44
CA GLY A 32 18.26 18.59 -3.33
C GLY A 32 17.77 18.71 -1.88
N THR A 33 16.46 18.88 -1.66
CA THR A 33 15.87 19.05 -0.31
C THR A 33 16.16 17.90 0.65
N ASP A 34 16.65 16.78 0.12
CA ASP A 34 16.76 15.49 0.80
C ASP A 34 18.22 15.11 1.09
N VAL A 35 19.19 16.03 0.92
CA VAL A 35 20.63 15.75 1.10
C VAL A 35 21.33 16.87 1.86
N THR A 36 22.12 16.50 2.88
CA THR A 36 23.01 17.42 3.61
C THR A 36 24.45 17.21 3.14
N VAL A 37 25.11 18.28 2.67
CA VAL A 37 26.48 18.23 2.16
C VAL A 37 27.37 19.27 2.85
N SER A 38 28.53 18.85 3.37
CA SER A 38 29.61 19.74 3.78
C SER A 38 30.77 19.69 2.78
N ILE A 39 31.48 20.81 2.65
CA ILE A 39 32.51 21.01 1.63
C ILE A 39 33.81 21.42 2.31
N ASP A 40 34.90 20.73 1.99
CA ASP A 40 36.26 21.04 2.42
C ASP A 40 37.16 21.25 1.19
N SER A 41 38.11 22.19 1.28
CA SER A 41 39.05 22.49 0.19
C SER A 41 40.46 22.77 0.72
N SER A 42 41.48 22.40 -0.05
CA SER A 42 42.89 22.49 0.37
C SER A 42 43.48 23.90 0.39
N LEU A 43 42.72 24.92 0.00
CA LEU A 43 43.21 26.30 -0.09
C LEU A 43 42.49 27.17 0.97
N PRO A 44 43.15 27.58 2.06
CA PRO A 44 42.53 28.43 3.07
C PRO A 44 42.17 29.79 2.48
N GLY A 45 40.87 30.09 2.38
CA GLY A 45 40.35 31.34 1.80
C GLY A 45 39.55 31.16 0.51
N TRP A 46 39.28 29.92 0.09
CA TRP A 46 38.41 29.61 -1.02
C TRP A 46 36.97 30.08 -0.77
N ILE A 47 36.44 30.89 -1.69
CA ILE A 47 35.02 31.22 -1.81
C ILE A 47 34.50 30.42 -3.00
N LEU A 48 33.34 29.80 -2.85
CA LEU A 48 32.67 29.02 -3.91
C LEU A 48 32.52 29.86 -5.20
N GLY A 49 33.00 29.33 -6.33
CA GLY A 49 33.12 30.06 -7.61
C GLY A 49 34.52 30.66 -7.89
N GLN A 50 35.58 30.08 -7.32
CA GLN A 50 36.96 30.40 -7.70
C GLN A 50 37.64 29.18 -8.33
N SER A 51 38.64 29.43 -9.18
CA SER A 51 39.51 28.39 -9.76
C SER A 51 40.22 27.57 -8.69
N ILE A 52 40.24 26.25 -8.86
CA ILE A 52 41.11 25.40 -8.06
C ILE A 52 42.48 25.57 -8.69
N GLY A 53 43.43 26.21 -8.00
CA GLY A 53 44.78 26.34 -8.55
C GLY A 53 45.41 24.96 -8.80
N SER A 54 46.52 24.92 -9.56
CA SER A 54 47.29 23.68 -9.81
C SER A 54 47.45 22.84 -8.54
N ASN A 55 47.03 21.57 -8.59
CA ASN A 55 47.04 20.60 -7.49
C ASN A 55 46.05 20.82 -6.33
N GLY A 56 45.04 21.68 -6.47
CA GLY A 56 43.99 21.77 -5.47
C GLY A 56 42.95 20.64 -5.61
N TRP A 57 42.20 20.43 -4.53
CA TRP A 57 41.09 19.48 -4.49
C TRP A 57 39.87 20.07 -3.80
N VAL A 58 38.71 19.55 -4.16
CA VAL A 58 37.44 19.79 -3.45
C VAL A 58 36.92 18.46 -2.94
N LYS A 59 36.60 18.41 -1.64
CA LYS A 59 35.99 17.26 -0.99
C LYS A 59 34.55 17.60 -0.64
N PHE A 60 33.64 16.81 -1.16
CA PHE A 60 32.23 16.81 -0.78
C PHE A 60 32.01 15.69 0.22
N THR A 61 31.41 16.01 1.36
CA THR A 61 31.02 15.05 2.40
C THR A 61 29.50 15.07 2.48
N ILE A 62 28.86 13.97 2.08
CA ILE A 62 27.41 13.83 2.15
C ILE A 62 27.08 13.19 3.50
N GLU A 63 26.53 14.00 4.39
CA GLU A 63 26.36 13.68 5.81
C GLU A 63 25.08 12.88 6.07
N GLU A 64 24.00 13.25 5.39
CA GLU A 64 22.67 12.64 5.52
C GLU A 64 21.97 12.66 4.16
N TRP A 65 21.20 11.61 3.84
CA TRP A 65 20.35 11.56 2.66
C TRP A 65 19.14 10.65 2.88
N ASP A 66 17.98 11.02 2.31
CA ASP A 66 16.76 10.23 2.39
C ASP A 66 16.49 9.44 1.08
N GLY A 67 17.16 8.29 0.98
CA GLY A 67 17.07 7.40 -0.18
C GLY A 67 18.05 6.23 -0.16
N MET A 68 18.09 5.49 -1.26
CA MET A 68 18.91 4.29 -1.45
C MET A 68 20.38 4.59 -1.79
N GLY A 69 20.66 5.81 -2.24
CA GLY A 69 21.98 6.25 -2.66
C GLY A 69 21.96 7.72 -3.05
N VAL A 70 23.05 8.20 -3.61
CA VAL A 70 23.20 9.59 -4.03
C VAL A 70 23.54 9.65 -5.51
N TRP A 71 22.78 10.42 -6.26
CA TRP A 71 23.14 10.83 -7.61
C TRP A 71 23.94 12.12 -7.53
N ALA A 72 25.18 12.10 -8.01
CA ALA A 72 26.06 13.25 -8.05
C ALA A 72 26.30 13.70 -9.49
N THR A 73 26.08 14.98 -9.79
CA THR A 73 26.50 15.59 -11.06
C THR A 73 27.54 16.65 -10.78
N ILE A 74 28.78 16.41 -11.20
CA ILE A 74 29.93 17.29 -11.00
C ILE A 74 30.32 17.88 -12.36
N LYS A 75 30.43 19.20 -12.47
CA LYS A 75 30.79 19.90 -13.70
C LYS A 75 32.05 20.73 -13.51
N GLU A 76 32.86 20.82 -14.56
CA GLU A 76 34.04 21.67 -14.67
C GLU A 76 34.00 22.40 -16.01
N GLY A 77 34.20 23.71 -16.00
CA GLY A 77 34.25 24.54 -17.22
C GLY A 77 35.66 25.02 -17.55
N GLY A 78 36.02 25.11 -18.83
CA GLY A 78 37.31 25.68 -19.21
C GLY A 78 37.59 25.60 -20.70
N LEU A 79 38.62 26.33 -21.17
CA LEU A 79 39.03 26.29 -22.57
C LEU A 79 39.60 24.91 -22.97
N GLU A 80 40.22 24.20 -22.03
CA GLU A 80 40.74 22.83 -22.19
C GLU A 80 40.59 22.04 -20.87
N PRO A 81 39.41 21.45 -20.57
CA PRO A 81 39.22 20.80 -19.28
C PRO A 81 40.04 19.51 -19.18
N GLU A 82 40.81 19.41 -18.10
CA GLU A 82 41.80 18.36 -17.87
C GLU A 82 41.16 17.03 -17.44
N ASN A 83 41.97 16.00 -17.20
CA ASN A 83 41.44 14.72 -16.71
C ASN A 83 41.16 14.80 -15.21
N PHE A 84 39.88 14.80 -14.83
CA PHE A 84 39.50 14.54 -13.45
C PHE A 84 40.15 13.27 -12.91
N THR A 85 40.73 13.37 -11.72
CA THR A 85 40.86 12.21 -10.84
C THR A 85 39.90 12.40 -9.68
N ASN A 86 39.03 11.42 -9.46
CA ASN A 86 38.18 11.40 -8.29
C ASN A 86 38.50 10.19 -7.42
N THR A 87 38.30 10.35 -6.12
CA THR A 87 38.29 9.25 -5.16
C THR A 87 36.99 9.31 -4.39
N VAL A 88 36.28 8.18 -4.36
CA VAL A 88 35.07 8.01 -3.56
C VAL A 88 35.38 7.10 -2.39
N ALA A 89 35.03 7.53 -1.19
CA ALA A 89 35.09 6.71 0.03
C ALA A 89 33.69 6.51 0.62
N ASN A 90 33.52 5.41 1.35
CA ASN A 90 32.27 4.99 2.01
C ASN A 90 31.07 4.78 1.07
N ALA A 91 31.30 4.72 -0.24
CA ALA A 91 30.30 4.37 -1.24
C ALA A 91 30.90 3.52 -2.36
N ILE A 92 30.04 2.75 -3.02
CA ILE A 92 30.31 2.06 -4.28
C ILE A 92 29.86 2.98 -5.41
N VAL A 93 30.73 3.18 -6.42
CA VAL A 93 30.37 3.87 -7.66
C VAL A 93 29.66 2.85 -8.56
N ALA A 94 28.33 2.88 -8.56
CA ALA A 94 27.49 1.98 -9.35
C ALA A 94 27.37 2.42 -10.82
N TYR A 95 27.49 3.73 -11.05
CA TYR A 95 27.50 4.34 -12.38
C TYR A 95 28.53 5.46 -12.41
N SER A 96 29.25 5.56 -13.52
CA SER A 96 29.99 6.76 -13.84
C SER A 96 29.87 7.07 -15.32
N ASN A 97 29.64 8.34 -15.64
CA ASN A 97 29.65 8.83 -17.00
C ASN A 97 30.36 10.16 -17.07
N ASN A 98 31.27 10.29 -18.03
CA ASN A 98 32.08 11.47 -18.22
C ASN A 98 31.78 12.04 -19.60
N ILE A 99 31.02 13.13 -19.63
CA ILE A 99 30.55 13.78 -20.85
C ILE A 99 31.35 15.06 -21.08
N PHE A 100 31.83 15.25 -22.31
CA PHE A 100 32.42 16.50 -22.75
C PHE A 100 31.46 17.19 -23.73
N ASN A 101 30.99 18.39 -23.41
CA ASN A 101 30.12 19.17 -24.29
C ASN A 101 30.35 20.67 -24.13
N GLY A 102 30.62 21.37 -25.23
CA GLY A 102 30.70 22.85 -25.25
C GLY A 102 31.80 23.46 -24.38
N GLY A 103 32.93 22.77 -24.17
CA GLY A 103 34.01 23.23 -23.27
C GLY A 103 33.81 22.88 -21.80
N PHE A 104 32.73 22.17 -21.47
CA PHE A 104 32.50 21.66 -20.11
C PHE A 104 32.66 20.14 -20.06
N ARG A 105 33.30 19.66 -18.99
CA ARG A 105 33.23 18.25 -18.59
C ARG A 105 32.17 18.08 -17.50
N THR A 106 31.34 17.06 -17.64
CA THR A 106 30.33 16.67 -16.65
C THR A 106 30.59 15.22 -16.25
N LEU A 107 30.91 15.00 -14.98
CA LEU A 107 31.00 13.71 -14.34
C LEU A 107 29.69 13.42 -13.60
N GLN A 108 28.97 12.40 -14.04
CA GLN A 108 27.78 11.88 -13.36
C GLN A 108 28.15 10.61 -12.61
N LEU A 109 27.77 10.51 -11.34
CA LEU A 109 28.02 9.35 -10.49
C LEU A 109 26.72 8.89 -9.83
N LEU A 110 26.48 7.57 -9.83
CA LEU A 110 25.52 6.95 -8.91
C LEU A 110 26.32 6.31 -7.78
N LEU A 111 26.10 6.78 -6.56
CA LEU A 111 26.82 6.37 -5.37
C LEU A 111 25.88 5.60 -4.46
N ILE A 112 26.32 4.43 -4.00
CA ILE A 112 25.56 3.62 -3.05
C ILE A 112 26.39 3.51 -1.79
N SER A 113 25.85 4.02 -0.69
CA SER A 113 26.54 3.95 0.59
C SER A 113 26.78 2.51 0.99
N THR A 114 27.99 2.23 1.48
CA THR A 114 28.30 0.93 2.06
C THR A 114 27.91 0.85 3.54
N ASN A 115 27.65 2.00 4.16
CA ASN A 115 27.21 2.12 5.55
C ASN A 115 26.54 3.49 5.75
N HIS A 116 25.22 3.52 5.94
CA HIS A 116 24.46 4.76 6.12
C HIS A 116 24.83 5.54 7.40
N ALA A 117 25.56 4.93 8.35
CA ALA A 117 26.06 5.63 9.53
C ALA A 117 27.39 6.38 9.29
N VAL A 118 27.97 6.30 8.08
CA VAL A 118 29.21 7.01 7.73
C VAL A 118 28.97 7.89 6.50
N PRO A 119 29.37 9.16 6.52
CA PRO A 119 29.24 10.05 5.37
C PRO A 119 29.93 9.53 4.12
N ILE A 120 29.34 9.79 2.95
CA ILE A 120 29.99 9.53 1.66
C ILE A 120 30.97 10.66 1.39
N GLU A 121 32.21 10.34 1.04
CA GLU A 121 33.22 11.33 0.70
C GLU A 121 33.60 11.23 -0.76
N ILE A 122 33.57 12.36 -1.47
CA ILE A 122 33.99 12.48 -2.86
C ILE A 122 35.05 13.56 -2.94
N THR A 123 36.29 13.16 -3.24
CA THR A 123 37.36 14.11 -3.52
C THR A 123 37.56 14.19 -5.02
N VAL A 124 37.49 15.41 -5.57
CA VAL A 124 37.76 15.71 -6.97
C VAL A 124 39.06 16.50 -7.03
N ASN A 125 40.04 16.00 -7.79
CA ASN A 125 41.24 16.74 -8.12
C ASN A 125 41.19 17.15 -9.58
N ASP A 126 41.49 18.42 -9.82
CA ASP A 126 41.63 19.03 -11.15
C ASP A 126 42.75 18.35 -11.97
N GLY A 127 43.79 17.82 -11.30
CA GLY A 127 44.90 17.13 -11.97
C GLY A 127 45.80 18.07 -12.79
N GLY A 128 45.44 19.35 -12.92
CA GLY A 128 46.16 20.34 -13.67
C GLY A 128 47.52 20.74 -13.13
N THR A 129 48.50 20.73 -14.04
CA THR A 129 49.77 21.43 -13.88
C THR A 129 49.62 22.75 -14.63
N TYR A 130 49.27 23.84 -13.95
CA TYR A 130 49.30 25.15 -14.59
C TYR A 130 50.69 25.38 -15.19
N TRP A 131 50.74 25.60 -16.50
CA TRP A 131 51.98 25.91 -17.18
C TRP A 131 52.57 27.17 -16.55
N ALA A 132 53.78 27.04 -16.00
CA ALA A 132 54.47 28.14 -15.32
C ALA A 132 54.58 29.35 -16.28
N GLY A 133 53.78 30.38 -16.05
CA GLY A 133 53.81 31.61 -16.84
C GLY A 133 52.46 32.18 -17.29
N GLN A 134 51.32 31.56 -17.00
CA GLN A 134 50.03 32.26 -17.10
C GLN A 134 49.75 33.01 -15.78
N ASP A 135 49.54 34.32 -15.88
CA ASP A 135 48.82 35.03 -14.82
C ASP A 135 47.47 34.33 -14.65
N PRO A 136 47.02 34.03 -13.43
CA PRO A 136 45.73 33.40 -13.19
C PRO A 136 44.66 34.38 -13.70
N VAL A 137 44.27 34.21 -14.96
CA VAL A 137 43.11 34.86 -15.51
C VAL A 137 41.95 34.30 -14.70
N THR A 138 41.11 35.18 -14.19
CA THR A 138 40.02 34.94 -13.23
C THR A 138 38.93 33.96 -13.72
N TYR A 139 39.19 33.22 -14.80
CA TYR A 139 38.32 32.26 -15.46
C TYR A 139 38.87 30.83 -15.36
N GLY A 140 39.38 30.44 -14.19
CA GLY A 140 39.72 29.03 -13.99
C GLY A 140 38.46 28.18 -13.81
N PRO A 141 38.61 26.84 -13.85
CA PRO A 141 37.47 25.95 -13.86
C PRO A 141 36.66 26.01 -12.57
N ASP A 142 35.41 26.45 -12.69
CA ASP A 142 34.43 26.34 -11.61
C ASP A 142 33.96 24.89 -11.50
N ILE A 143 34.14 24.28 -10.32
CA ILE A 143 33.55 22.99 -9.99
C ILE A 143 32.17 23.20 -9.37
N PHE A 144 31.14 22.70 -10.05
CA PHE A 144 29.77 22.66 -9.54
C PHE A 144 29.37 21.23 -9.24
N ALA A 145 28.72 20.98 -8.11
CA ALA A 145 28.19 19.66 -7.76
C ALA A 145 26.73 19.75 -7.34
N HIS A 146 25.90 18.86 -7.89
CA HIS A 146 24.51 18.68 -7.49
C HIS A 146 24.32 17.25 -6.97
N PHE A 147 23.68 17.10 -5.81
CA PHE A 147 23.46 15.84 -5.14
C PHE A 147 21.98 15.63 -4.83
N ASP A 148 21.46 14.48 -5.25
CA ASP A 148 20.10 14.06 -4.95
C ASP A 148 20.08 12.66 -4.35
N ALA A 149 19.21 12.43 -3.38
CA ALA A 149 18.92 11.09 -2.91
C ALA A 149 18.18 10.32 -4.02
N TYR A 150 18.75 9.18 -4.42
CA TYR A 150 18.18 8.28 -5.41
C TYR A 150 17.21 7.28 -4.75
N GLY A 151 16.06 7.04 -5.35
CA GLY A 151 15.07 6.09 -4.85
C GLY A 151 13.80 6.01 -5.71
N VAL A 152 12.70 5.59 -5.09
CA VAL A 152 11.39 5.55 -5.72
C VAL A 152 10.42 6.48 -4.98
N GLU A 153 9.69 7.29 -5.73
CA GLU A 153 8.58 8.08 -5.21
C GLU A 153 7.29 7.33 -5.49
N LEU A 154 6.49 7.11 -4.44
CA LEU A 154 5.15 6.54 -4.53
C LEU A 154 4.14 7.67 -4.36
N ILE A 155 3.16 7.72 -5.26
CA ILE A 155 2.08 8.68 -5.27
C ILE A 155 0.77 7.90 -5.14
N SER A 156 -0.09 8.31 -4.21
CA SER A 156 -1.44 7.79 -4.03
C SER A 156 -2.43 8.95 -4.17
N ASP A 157 -3.37 8.83 -5.10
CA ASP A 157 -4.43 9.84 -5.31
C ASP A 157 -3.87 11.27 -5.45
N GLY A 158 -2.73 11.40 -6.15
CA GLY A 158 -2.04 12.68 -6.40
C GLY A 158 -1.17 13.20 -5.26
N SER A 159 -1.05 12.49 -4.13
CA SER A 159 -0.19 12.87 -3.00
C SER A 159 0.98 11.90 -2.83
N VAL A 160 2.16 12.41 -2.48
CA VAL A 160 3.34 11.58 -2.17
C VAL A 160 3.07 10.78 -0.88
N VAL A 161 3.46 9.51 -0.90
CA VAL A 161 3.35 8.60 0.25
C VAL A 161 4.70 8.51 0.94
N ASP A 162 4.74 8.86 2.22
CA ASP A 162 5.94 8.74 3.06
C ASP A 162 6.34 7.27 3.27
N ASP A 163 7.57 7.04 3.72
CA ASP A 163 8.00 5.72 4.18
C ASP A 163 7.16 5.25 5.37
N ASP A 164 6.73 3.99 5.33
CA ASP A 164 5.74 3.40 6.24
C ASP A 164 4.40 4.15 6.29
N GLY A 165 4.11 4.96 5.25
CA GLY A 165 2.86 5.69 5.08
C GLY A 165 1.65 4.79 4.83
N TYR A 166 0.45 5.37 4.91
CA TYR A 166 -0.82 4.64 4.75
C TYR A 166 -1.61 5.15 3.54
N VAL A 167 -2.10 4.21 2.75
CA VAL A 167 -3.06 4.43 1.65
C VAL A 167 -4.29 3.58 1.88
N TYR A 168 -5.41 3.92 1.24
CA TYR A 168 -6.70 3.36 1.58
C TYR A 168 -7.48 2.87 0.36
N ILE A 169 -7.92 1.61 0.40
CA ILE A 169 -9.02 1.11 -0.41
C ILE A 169 -10.27 1.90 -0.04
N ALA A 170 -10.92 2.46 -1.05
CA ALA A 170 -12.03 3.38 -0.87
C ALA A 170 -13.30 2.67 -0.36
N ALA A 171 -14.27 3.49 0.09
CA ALA A 171 -15.57 3.02 0.55
C ALA A 171 -16.38 2.37 -0.59
N ALA A 172 -16.30 2.91 -1.81
CA ALA A 172 -16.57 2.12 -3.01
C ALA A 172 -15.34 1.24 -3.22
N PRO A 173 -15.46 -0.09 -3.31
CA PRO A 173 -14.32 -0.99 -3.20
C PRO A 173 -13.41 -0.87 -4.44
N GLU A 174 -12.49 0.08 -4.36
CA GLU A 174 -11.52 0.42 -5.40
C GLU A 174 -10.16 0.66 -4.74
N MET A 175 -9.11 0.14 -5.37
CA MET A 175 -7.72 0.44 -4.97
C MET A 175 -7.46 1.94 -5.16
N PRO A 176 -6.65 2.58 -4.29
CA PRO A 176 -6.22 3.96 -4.54
C PRO A 176 -5.44 4.06 -5.87
N ASP A 177 -5.43 5.23 -6.51
CA ASP A 177 -4.63 5.44 -7.72
C ASP A 177 -3.14 5.46 -7.35
N LEU A 178 -2.49 4.32 -7.49
CA LEU A 178 -1.08 4.13 -7.13
C LEU A 178 -0.18 4.34 -8.35
N ARG A 179 0.73 5.30 -8.22
CA ARG A 179 1.73 5.63 -9.23
C ARG A 179 3.12 5.59 -8.63
N ALA A 180 4.08 5.07 -9.37
CA ALA A 180 5.47 5.04 -8.94
C ALA A 180 6.39 5.63 -10.01
N ARG A 181 7.39 6.40 -9.58
CA ARG A 181 8.43 6.90 -10.48
C ARG A 181 9.78 6.96 -9.78
N LEU A 182 10.82 6.98 -10.59
CA LEU A 182 12.19 7.12 -10.12
C LEU A 182 12.44 8.55 -9.61
N LYS A 183 13.12 8.68 -8.46
CA LYS A 183 13.65 9.96 -7.98
C LYS A 183 15.20 9.92 -7.91
N PRO A 184 15.91 11.02 -8.23
CA PRO A 184 15.40 12.25 -8.84
C PRO A 184 14.88 12.03 -10.27
N SER A 185 14.03 12.93 -10.76
CA SER A 185 13.54 12.89 -12.14
C SER A 185 14.67 13.15 -13.15
N GLY A 186 14.59 12.57 -14.34
CA GLY A 186 15.55 12.84 -15.43
C GLY A 186 16.75 11.92 -15.47
N LEU A 187 16.82 10.91 -14.59
CA LEU A 187 17.85 9.88 -14.64
C LEU A 187 17.81 9.09 -15.96
N PRO A 188 18.97 8.71 -16.51
CA PRO A 188 19.06 8.02 -17.79
C PRO A 188 18.81 6.50 -17.68
N GLY A 189 18.49 5.87 -18.81
CA GLY A 189 18.39 4.41 -18.89
C GLY A 189 17.04 3.86 -18.46
N GLN A 190 17.04 2.66 -17.91
CA GLN A 190 15.82 1.93 -17.56
C GLN A 190 15.76 1.60 -16.08
N VAL A 191 14.55 1.63 -15.55
CA VAL A 191 14.20 1.23 -14.20
C VAL A 191 13.27 0.03 -14.25
N SER A 192 13.45 -0.91 -13.33
CA SER A 192 12.55 -2.05 -13.14
C SER A 192 11.87 -1.92 -11.78
N LEU A 193 10.55 -1.92 -11.76
CA LEU A 193 9.72 -1.75 -10.56
C LEU A 193 8.87 -2.99 -10.33
N ARG A 194 8.56 -3.30 -9.07
CA ARG A 194 7.62 -4.36 -8.72
C ARG A 194 6.99 -4.10 -7.37
N LEU A 195 5.67 -4.20 -7.29
CA LEU A 195 4.94 -4.11 -6.03
C LEU A 195 4.75 -5.52 -5.46
N TYR A 196 4.98 -5.66 -4.17
CA TYR A 196 4.63 -6.83 -3.38
C TYR A 196 3.63 -6.41 -2.30
N VAL A 197 2.55 -7.17 -2.14
CA VAL A 197 1.55 -6.91 -1.09
C VAL A 197 1.37 -8.18 -0.28
N GLU A 198 1.50 -8.08 1.04
CA GLU A 198 1.29 -9.17 1.98
C GLU A 198 0.30 -8.79 3.09
N TYR A 199 -0.51 -9.76 3.49
CA TYR A 199 -1.31 -9.67 4.69
C TYR A 199 -1.15 -10.94 5.51
N THR A 200 -0.64 -10.78 6.74
CA THR A 200 -0.42 -11.88 7.67
C THR A 200 -1.21 -11.69 8.96
N ARG A 201 -2.03 -12.69 9.32
CA ARG A 201 -2.71 -12.81 10.62
C ARG A 201 -2.79 -14.29 11.02
N ASN A 202 -3.97 -14.94 11.00
CA ASN A 202 -4.12 -16.40 11.08
C ASN A 202 -4.03 -17.09 9.69
N ARG A 203 -3.68 -16.32 8.67
CA ARG A 203 -3.41 -16.73 7.29
C ARG A 203 -2.31 -15.82 6.73
N THR A 204 -1.71 -16.24 5.62
CA THR A 204 -0.75 -15.44 4.87
C THR A 204 -1.21 -15.36 3.44
N ASP A 205 -1.55 -14.15 2.99
CA ASP A 205 -1.87 -13.84 1.61
C ASP A 205 -0.78 -12.94 1.04
N GLU A 206 -0.22 -13.32 -0.09
CA GLU A 206 0.85 -12.57 -0.76
C GLU A 206 0.57 -12.49 -2.27
N ASP A 207 0.81 -11.33 -2.87
CA ASP A 207 0.74 -11.16 -4.33
C ASP A 207 1.83 -10.19 -4.81
N TYR A 208 2.26 -10.38 -6.05
CA TYR A 208 3.19 -9.49 -6.73
C TYR A 208 2.49 -8.82 -7.93
N TYR A 209 2.89 -7.59 -8.23
CA TYR A 209 2.42 -6.82 -9.36
C TYR A 209 3.61 -6.17 -10.08
N PRO A 210 3.84 -6.47 -11.36
CA PRO A 210 3.26 -7.58 -12.11
C PRO A 210 3.57 -8.96 -11.48
N THR A 211 2.70 -9.94 -11.67
CA THR A 211 2.73 -11.23 -10.94
C THR A 211 4.03 -12.00 -11.09
N ASN A 212 4.60 -12.09 -12.30
CA ASN A 212 5.72 -12.98 -12.59
C ASN A 212 6.95 -12.26 -13.18
N THR A 213 6.97 -10.93 -13.14
CA THR A 213 8.05 -10.14 -13.73
C THR A 213 8.18 -8.80 -13.03
N TRP A 214 9.27 -8.11 -13.34
CA TRP A 214 9.40 -6.70 -13.09
C TRP A 214 8.73 -5.90 -14.21
N ARG A 215 8.21 -4.73 -13.86
CA ARG A 215 7.80 -3.70 -14.81
C ARG A 215 9.02 -2.88 -15.20
N THR A 216 9.54 -3.06 -16.40
CA THR A 216 10.67 -2.26 -16.92
C THR A 216 10.17 -1.07 -17.72
N LEU A 217 10.64 0.13 -17.37
CA LEU A 217 10.26 1.41 -17.95
C LEU A 217 11.51 2.25 -18.19
N ASP A 218 11.40 3.30 -19.01
CA ASP A 218 12.42 4.34 -19.04
C ASP A 218 12.50 5.02 -17.66
N ALA A 219 13.70 5.37 -17.20
CA ALA A 219 13.93 5.97 -15.89
C ALA A 219 13.24 7.34 -15.69
N THR A 220 12.72 7.94 -16.76
CA THR A 220 11.92 9.18 -16.74
C THR A 220 10.41 8.93 -16.74
N ALA A 221 9.98 7.69 -16.93
CA ALA A 221 8.57 7.34 -17.02
C ALA A 221 7.95 7.07 -15.63
N GLU A 222 6.64 7.25 -15.57
CA GLU A 222 5.82 6.87 -14.42
C GLU A 222 5.18 5.50 -14.67
N TRP A 223 5.11 4.68 -13.63
CA TRP A 223 4.35 3.44 -13.60
C TRP A 223 2.97 3.70 -12.99
N ASP A 224 1.92 3.54 -13.80
CA ASP A 224 0.55 3.37 -13.32
C ASP A 224 0.36 1.93 -12.83
N ILE A 225 0.46 1.73 -11.51
CA ILE A 225 0.39 0.43 -10.86
C ILE A 225 -1.03 -0.15 -10.97
N SER A 226 -2.06 0.72 -11.01
CA SER A 226 -3.47 0.35 -11.11
C SER A 226 -3.72 -0.54 -12.34
N SER A 227 -2.98 -0.32 -13.43
CA SER A 227 -3.07 -1.15 -14.64
C SER A 227 -2.65 -2.62 -14.44
N ASP A 228 -1.70 -2.88 -13.55
CA ASP A 228 -1.21 -4.24 -13.24
C ASP A 228 -2.02 -4.88 -12.08
N LEU A 229 -2.60 -4.07 -11.17
CA LEU A 229 -3.56 -4.53 -10.16
C LEU A 229 -4.87 -5.03 -10.82
N GLY A 230 -5.36 -4.32 -11.84
CA GLY A 230 -6.61 -4.67 -12.50
C GLY A 230 -7.80 -4.63 -11.54
N ALA A 231 -8.51 -5.75 -11.40
CA ALA A 231 -9.66 -5.87 -10.49
C ALA A 231 -9.29 -6.35 -9.07
N ASP A 232 -8.01 -6.63 -8.82
CA ASP A 232 -7.58 -7.12 -7.51
C ASP A 232 -7.67 -6.02 -6.46
N LEU A 233 -8.37 -6.33 -5.37
CA LEU A 233 -8.27 -5.56 -4.13
C LEU A 233 -7.37 -6.31 -3.15
N ARG A 234 -6.26 -5.69 -2.78
CA ARG A 234 -5.26 -6.24 -1.84
C ARG A 234 -4.86 -5.17 -0.86
N GLY A 235 -4.72 -5.55 0.40
CA GLY A 235 -4.18 -4.68 1.42
C GLY A 235 -3.20 -5.41 2.34
N GLY A 236 -2.67 -4.66 3.31
CA GLY A 236 -1.68 -5.16 4.26
C GLY A 236 -0.37 -4.35 4.20
N LYS A 237 0.77 -5.02 4.37
CA LYS A 237 2.09 -4.43 4.13
C LYS A 237 2.37 -4.49 2.64
N ALA A 238 2.81 -3.37 2.08
CA ALA A 238 3.17 -3.25 0.69
C ALA A 238 4.63 -2.80 0.57
N ILE A 239 5.37 -3.44 -0.33
CA ILE A 239 6.77 -3.13 -0.61
C ILE A 239 6.90 -2.86 -2.10
N LEU A 240 7.26 -1.63 -2.43
CA LEU A 240 7.60 -1.24 -3.79
C LEU A 240 9.10 -1.47 -4.01
N TYR A 241 9.43 -2.53 -4.71
CA TYR A 241 10.79 -2.85 -5.11
C TYR A 241 11.21 -2.05 -6.35
N LEU A 242 12.47 -1.66 -6.32
CA LEU A 242 13.15 -0.89 -7.35
C LEU A 242 14.45 -1.60 -7.72
N ASN A 243 14.71 -1.77 -9.02
CA ASN A 243 15.99 -2.18 -9.57
C ASN A 243 16.40 -1.20 -10.68
N TYR A 244 17.48 -0.47 -10.45
CA TYR A 244 18.03 0.46 -11.42
C TYR A 244 19.52 0.20 -11.57
N GLN A 245 19.94 -0.07 -12.80
CA GLN A 245 21.33 -0.39 -13.13
C GLN A 245 21.94 -1.51 -12.25
N GLY A 246 21.12 -2.50 -11.88
CA GLY A 246 21.52 -3.64 -11.05
C GLY A 246 21.47 -3.39 -9.55
N GLN A 247 21.03 -2.19 -9.12
CA GLN A 247 20.98 -1.77 -7.74
C GLN A 247 19.55 -1.85 -7.22
N LEU A 248 19.39 -2.62 -6.14
CA LEU A 248 18.09 -2.88 -5.53
C LEU A 248 17.81 -1.87 -4.44
N GLY A 249 16.55 -1.49 -4.31
CA GLY A 249 16.02 -0.97 -3.07
C GLY A 249 14.52 -1.09 -3.00
N GLU A 250 13.97 -0.55 -1.93
CA GLU A 250 12.59 -0.77 -1.56
C GLU A 250 12.01 0.44 -0.86
N LYS A 251 10.70 0.62 -1.03
CA LYS A 251 9.88 1.56 -0.25
C LYS A 251 8.74 0.79 0.37
N THR A 252 8.64 0.83 1.70
CA THR A 252 7.55 0.17 2.43
C THR A 252 6.42 1.16 2.68
N PHE A 253 5.18 0.69 2.53
CA PHE A 253 3.96 1.42 2.87
C PHE A 253 2.85 0.43 3.24
N HIS A 254 1.69 0.95 3.62
CA HIS A 254 0.58 0.15 4.12
C HIS A 254 -0.73 0.46 3.42
N ILE A 255 -1.36 -0.57 2.87
CA ILE A 255 -2.69 -0.45 2.26
C ILE A 255 -3.71 -0.90 3.31
N ARG A 256 -4.70 -0.06 3.58
CA ARG A 256 -5.78 -0.28 4.57
C ARG A 256 -7.14 -0.12 3.89
N GLY A 257 -8.22 -0.44 4.58
CA GLY A 257 -9.57 -0.37 4.02
C GLY A 257 -10.49 0.62 4.74
N VAL A 258 -11.34 1.30 3.97
CA VAL A 258 -12.40 2.19 4.48
C VAL A 258 -13.75 1.49 4.36
N ASN A 259 -14.54 1.52 5.45
CA ASN A 259 -15.87 0.92 5.43
C ASN A 259 -16.90 1.81 4.68
N PRO A 260 -17.70 1.25 3.75
CA PRO A 260 -18.88 1.93 3.16
C PRO A 260 -19.96 2.22 4.20
N SER A 261 -20.77 3.26 4.00
CA SER A 261 -21.88 3.58 4.92
C SER A 261 -22.79 2.37 5.17
N GLU A 262 -23.40 2.27 6.36
CA GLU A 262 -24.33 1.17 6.68
C GLU A 262 -25.46 1.08 5.66
N SER A 263 -26.01 2.22 5.23
CA SER A 263 -27.05 2.27 4.20
C SER A 263 -26.59 1.71 2.83
N THR A 264 -25.31 1.90 2.48
CA THR A 264 -24.72 1.36 1.25
C THR A 264 -24.61 -0.16 1.35
N VAL A 265 -24.12 -0.67 2.50
CA VAL A 265 -24.03 -2.12 2.75
C VAL A 265 -25.41 -2.76 2.74
N GLU A 266 -26.38 -2.16 3.43
CA GLU A 266 -27.74 -2.67 3.46
C GLU A 266 -28.39 -2.72 2.07
N THR A 267 -28.10 -1.73 1.23
CA THR A 267 -28.57 -1.72 -0.16
C THR A 267 -27.95 -2.86 -0.95
N GLU A 268 -26.65 -3.11 -0.80
CA GLU A 268 -25.93 -4.21 -1.46
C GLU A 268 -26.42 -5.59 -0.99
N ILE A 269 -26.67 -5.77 0.31
CA ILE A 269 -27.24 -7.01 0.84
C ILE A 269 -28.62 -7.26 0.22
N GLY A 270 -29.45 -6.22 0.15
CA GLY A 270 -30.83 -6.31 -0.32
C GLY A 270 -31.78 -6.88 0.75
N SER A 271 -33.00 -7.24 0.34
CA SER A 271 -34.06 -7.71 1.23
C SER A 271 -34.32 -9.23 1.20
N ASP A 272 -33.66 -9.95 0.30
CA ASP A 272 -33.88 -11.38 0.08
C ASP A 272 -32.57 -12.18 0.23
N PRO A 273 -32.53 -13.22 1.10
CA PRO A 273 -33.55 -13.55 2.09
C PRO A 273 -33.67 -12.47 3.18
N TRP A 274 -34.84 -12.37 3.82
CA TRP A 274 -35.12 -11.34 4.84
C TRP A 274 -34.13 -11.38 6.01
N TYR A 275 -33.55 -12.56 6.29
CA TYR A 275 -32.58 -12.78 7.37
C TYR A 275 -31.12 -12.47 6.97
N ALA A 276 -30.83 -12.09 5.73
CA ALA A 276 -29.46 -11.77 5.30
C ALA A 276 -28.88 -10.54 6.03
N LYS A 277 -29.66 -9.47 6.16
CA LYS A 277 -29.24 -8.27 6.92
C LYS A 277 -29.07 -8.55 8.42
N PRO A 278 -30.02 -9.22 9.11
CA PRO A 278 -29.82 -9.66 10.49
C PRO A 278 -28.57 -10.50 10.70
N ILE A 279 -28.29 -11.46 9.81
CA ILE A 279 -27.05 -12.26 9.87
C ILE A 279 -25.83 -11.38 9.70
N ALA A 280 -25.74 -10.56 8.64
CA ALA A 280 -24.60 -9.67 8.44
C ALA A 280 -24.38 -8.71 9.62
N LYS A 281 -25.47 -8.21 10.21
CA LYS A 281 -25.44 -7.35 11.39
C LYS A 281 -24.88 -8.11 12.60
N TRP A 282 -25.38 -9.33 12.86
CA TRP A 282 -24.95 -10.21 13.94
C TRP A 282 -23.50 -10.68 13.79
N GLU A 283 -23.09 -11.08 12.58
CA GLU A 283 -21.75 -11.60 12.30
C GLU A 283 -20.68 -10.51 12.45
N SER A 284 -21.03 -9.27 12.08
CA SER A 284 -20.18 -8.12 12.33
C SER A 284 -20.42 -7.45 13.71
N ASN A 285 -21.24 -8.06 14.60
CA ASN A 285 -21.82 -7.47 15.84
C ASN A 285 -20.89 -7.31 17.04
N LYS A 286 -19.66 -6.90 16.81
CA LYS A 286 -18.97 -6.13 17.84
C LYS A 286 -19.07 -4.70 17.37
N PRO A 287 -20.11 -3.92 17.75
CA PRO A 287 -20.26 -2.55 17.27
C PRO A 287 -18.93 -1.84 17.53
N GLN A 288 -18.16 -1.68 16.47
CA GLN A 288 -16.82 -1.15 16.60
C GLN A 288 -17.02 0.35 16.62
N GLN A 289 -17.14 0.90 17.83
CA GLN A 289 -17.56 2.28 18.08
C GLN A 289 -19.00 2.58 17.62
N GLY A 290 -19.94 1.62 17.81
CA GLY A 290 -21.36 1.86 17.52
C GLY A 290 -21.76 1.70 16.05
N ARG A 291 -20.91 1.07 15.23
CA ARG A 291 -21.15 0.80 13.81
C ARG A 291 -21.39 -0.69 13.53
N TYR A 292 -22.36 -0.98 12.69
CA TYR A 292 -22.63 -2.30 12.11
C TYR A 292 -21.98 -2.49 10.72
N TYR A 293 -21.94 -3.72 10.24
CA TYR A 293 -21.48 -4.05 8.89
C TYR A 293 -20.02 -3.65 8.60
N ALA A 294 -19.14 -3.84 9.59
CA ALA A 294 -17.72 -3.53 9.43
C ALA A 294 -17.01 -4.63 8.62
N GLN A 295 -16.55 -4.29 7.42
CA GLN A 295 -15.58 -5.09 6.66
C GLN A 295 -14.18 -4.93 7.25
N PHE A 296 -13.82 -3.72 7.67
CA PHE A 296 -12.52 -3.37 8.23
C PHE A 296 -12.65 -2.91 9.68
N ASN A 297 -11.66 -3.20 10.53
CA ASN A 297 -11.74 -2.82 11.93
C ASN A 297 -11.67 -1.30 12.11
N THR A 298 -12.60 -0.69 12.84
CA THR A 298 -12.55 0.73 13.21
C THR A 298 -11.80 0.96 14.53
N VAL A 299 -11.62 -0.10 15.32
CA VAL A 299 -10.86 -0.14 16.57
C VAL A 299 -9.50 -0.84 16.39
N GLY A 300 -8.65 -0.74 17.42
CA GLY A 300 -7.30 -1.31 17.42
C GLY A 300 -6.21 -0.26 17.24
N VAL A 301 -4.97 -0.70 17.22
CA VAL A 301 -3.81 0.15 16.94
C VAL A 301 -3.66 0.26 15.41
N LEU A 302 -3.41 1.47 14.94
CA LEU A 302 -2.94 1.72 13.58
C LEU A 302 -1.42 1.68 13.63
N GLY A 303 -0.82 0.80 12.84
CA GLY A 303 0.60 0.59 12.84
C GLY A 303 1.04 -0.40 11.75
N PRO A 304 2.36 -0.59 11.62
CA PRO A 304 2.96 -1.43 10.58
C PRO A 304 3.00 -2.92 10.95
N ASN A 305 2.78 -3.28 12.22
CA ASN A 305 3.01 -4.64 12.71
C ASN A 305 1.81 -5.55 12.45
N PRO A 306 2.00 -6.89 12.41
CA PRO A 306 0.90 -7.85 12.21
C PRO A 306 -0.23 -7.75 13.25
N GLU A 307 0.07 -7.30 14.47
CA GLU A 307 -0.89 -7.06 15.54
C GLU A 307 -1.65 -5.73 15.41
N ASP A 308 -1.23 -4.83 14.52
CA ASP A 308 -1.87 -3.54 14.27
C ASP A 308 -3.01 -3.71 13.25
N TYR A 309 -4.20 -4.02 13.76
CA TYR A 309 -5.34 -4.44 12.92
C TYR A 309 -6.35 -3.34 12.61
N ARG A 310 -6.12 -2.08 13.03
CA ARG A 310 -7.05 -0.98 12.68
C ARG A 310 -7.03 -0.76 11.18
N TRP A 311 -8.21 -0.71 10.57
CA TRP A 311 -8.45 -0.63 9.13
C TRP A 311 -7.95 -1.85 8.33
N CYS A 312 -7.66 -2.96 8.99
CA CYS A 312 -7.47 -4.28 8.37
C CYS A 312 -8.80 -5.07 8.39
N PRO A 313 -8.95 -6.14 7.59
CA PRO A 313 -10.16 -6.94 7.54
C PRO A 313 -10.64 -7.38 8.95
N ASN A 314 -11.95 -7.26 9.16
CA ASN A 314 -12.61 -7.63 10.40
C ASN A 314 -12.55 -9.14 10.58
N TYR A 315 -12.09 -9.59 11.73
CA TYR A 315 -11.81 -10.98 12.02
C TYR A 315 -12.55 -11.44 13.27
N GLY A 316 -13.33 -12.50 13.13
CA GLY A 316 -13.98 -13.22 14.22
C GLY A 316 -13.46 -14.65 14.30
N GLY A 317 -13.20 -15.13 15.52
CA GLY A 317 -12.81 -16.52 15.71
C GLY A 317 -13.94 -17.49 15.35
N PRO A 318 -13.65 -18.68 14.79
CA PRO A 318 -12.30 -19.22 14.61
C PRO A 318 -11.60 -18.79 13.31
N ASN A 319 -12.29 -18.59 12.17
CA ASN A 319 -11.66 -18.07 10.94
C ASN A 319 -12.56 -17.15 10.11
N GLY A 320 -13.57 -16.52 10.71
CA GLY A 320 -14.53 -15.65 10.03
C GLY A 320 -13.94 -14.31 9.60
N TRP A 321 -14.25 -13.88 8.38
CA TRP A 321 -13.77 -12.61 7.81
C TRP A 321 -14.86 -11.70 7.26
N GLY A 322 -14.74 -10.40 7.55
CA GLY A 322 -15.53 -9.34 6.95
C GLY A 322 -16.96 -9.23 7.49
N ILE A 323 -17.85 -8.67 6.68
CA ILE A 323 -19.24 -8.39 7.05
C ILE A 323 -20.02 -9.67 7.37
N PHE A 324 -19.85 -10.70 6.56
CA PHE A 324 -20.55 -11.99 6.70
C PHE A 324 -19.75 -13.03 7.48
N GLN A 325 -18.57 -12.69 8.00
CA GLN A 325 -17.70 -13.61 8.74
C GLN A 325 -17.44 -14.93 8.01
N LEU A 326 -17.06 -14.84 6.73
CA LEU A 326 -16.82 -16.01 5.88
C LEU A 326 -15.68 -16.89 6.43
N ASP A 327 -16.01 -18.12 6.81
CA ASP A 327 -15.09 -19.10 7.41
C ASP A 327 -14.99 -20.39 6.59
N THR A 328 -16.13 -21.01 6.24
CA THR A 328 -16.16 -22.29 5.52
C THR A 328 -17.10 -22.24 4.30
N PRO A 329 -16.57 -22.21 3.07
CA PRO A 329 -15.15 -22.18 2.71
C PRO A 329 -14.47 -20.88 3.16
N ALA A 330 -13.14 -20.94 3.36
CA ALA A 330 -12.36 -19.79 3.77
C ALA A 330 -12.52 -18.64 2.76
N ALA A 331 -12.63 -17.41 3.27
CA ALA A 331 -12.70 -16.23 2.43
C ALA A 331 -11.51 -16.16 1.46
N THR A 332 -11.77 -15.81 0.20
CA THR A 332 -10.70 -15.55 -0.78
C THR A 332 -9.98 -14.24 -0.45
N LYS A 333 -8.76 -14.04 -0.98
CA LYS A 333 -8.01 -12.77 -0.83
C LYS A 333 -8.85 -11.56 -1.23
N GLN A 334 -9.61 -11.69 -2.31
CA GLN A 334 -10.53 -10.66 -2.77
C GLN A 334 -11.61 -10.37 -1.71
N GLN A 335 -12.28 -11.39 -1.16
CA GLN A 335 -13.32 -11.23 -0.14
C GLN A 335 -12.83 -10.65 1.20
N LEU A 336 -11.51 -10.61 1.44
CA LEU A 336 -10.93 -9.93 2.59
C LEU A 336 -10.91 -8.41 2.41
N TRP A 337 -10.61 -7.94 1.20
CA TRP A 337 -10.35 -6.51 0.91
C TRP A 337 -11.47 -5.85 0.08
N ASP A 338 -12.39 -6.65 -0.46
CA ASP A 338 -13.56 -6.22 -1.18
C ASP A 338 -14.82 -6.60 -0.39
N TRP A 339 -15.46 -5.57 0.20
CA TRP A 339 -16.66 -5.76 1.00
C TRP A 339 -17.86 -6.23 0.16
N THR A 340 -17.92 -5.89 -1.14
CA THR A 340 -19.00 -6.37 -2.03
C THR A 340 -18.81 -7.85 -2.35
N ALA A 341 -17.57 -8.28 -2.61
CA ALA A 341 -17.25 -9.69 -2.78
C ALA A 341 -17.53 -10.50 -1.49
N ASN A 342 -17.28 -9.93 -0.32
CA ASN A 342 -17.63 -10.55 0.97
C ASN A 342 -19.14 -10.77 1.10
N ILE A 343 -19.95 -9.76 0.80
CA ILE A 343 -21.42 -9.86 0.79
C ILE A 343 -21.91 -10.89 -0.22
N ALA A 344 -21.38 -10.87 -1.44
CA ALA A 344 -21.73 -11.85 -2.47
C ALA A 344 -21.42 -13.29 -2.01
N GLY A 345 -20.26 -13.50 -1.36
CA GLY A 345 -19.89 -14.77 -0.75
C GLY A 345 -20.86 -15.21 0.36
N GLY A 346 -21.24 -14.29 1.26
CA GLY A 346 -22.19 -14.55 2.34
C GLY A 346 -23.56 -14.95 1.80
N LYS A 347 -24.05 -14.24 0.79
CA LYS A 347 -25.32 -14.56 0.11
C LYS A 347 -25.28 -15.92 -0.58
N ALA A 348 -24.18 -16.25 -1.28
CA ALA A 348 -24.02 -17.57 -1.89
C ALA A 348 -24.02 -18.70 -0.84
N HIS A 349 -23.40 -18.47 0.32
CA HIS A 349 -23.45 -19.43 1.43
C HIS A 349 -24.88 -19.58 1.97
N LEU A 350 -25.60 -18.47 2.18
CA LEU A 350 -27.00 -18.51 2.65
C LEU A 350 -27.93 -19.30 1.71
N ILE A 351 -27.76 -19.18 0.39
CA ILE A 351 -28.51 -19.97 -0.59
C ILE A 351 -28.27 -21.47 -0.39
N THR A 352 -27.03 -21.85 -0.10
CA THR A 352 -26.66 -23.25 0.16
C THR A 352 -27.30 -23.75 1.45
N CYS A 353 -27.16 -23.00 2.56
CA CYS A 353 -27.79 -23.32 3.84
C CYS A 353 -29.31 -23.43 3.74
N HIS A 354 -29.94 -22.54 2.97
CA HIS A 354 -31.38 -22.58 2.73
C HIS A 354 -31.80 -23.85 1.96
N SER A 355 -31.07 -24.18 0.89
CA SER A 355 -31.35 -25.41 0.11
C SER A 355 -31.25 -26.67 0.97
N GLU A 356 -30.24 -26.75 1.85
CA GLU A 356 -30.10 -27.85 2.81
C GLU A 356 -31.26 -27.90 3.81
N ALA A 357 -31.67 -26.73 4.32
CA ALA A 357 -32.80 -26.60 5.23
C ALA A 357 -34.12 -27.04 4.59
N GLU A 358 -34.37 -26.69 3.32
CA GLU A 358 -35.55 -27.15 2.58
C GLU A 358 -35.59 -28.68 2.45
N VAL A 359 -34.46 -29.30 2.10
CA VAL A 359 -34.34 -30.77 2.01
C VAL A 359 -34.57 -31.42 3.37
N TRP A 360 -34.02 -30.84 4.44
CA TRP A 360 -34.27 -31.31 5.80
C TRP A 360 -35.75 -31.24 6.15
N MET A 361 -36.38 -30.08 5.94
CA MET A 361 -37.80 -29.88 6.27
C MET A 361 -38.70 -30.83 5.48
N ALA A 362 -38.43 -31.06 4.19
CA ALA A 362 -39.15 -32.04 3.38
C ALA A 362 -39.05 -33.46 3.96
N THR A 363 -37.87 -33.84 4.45
CA THR A 363 -37.66 -35.14 5.11
C THR A 363 -38.46 -35.25 6.40
N GLN A 364 -38.47 -34.19 7.21
CA GLN A 364 -39.24 -34.14 8.46
C GLN A 364 -40.75 -34.22 8.20
N GLU A 365 -41.26 -33.53 7.18
CA GLU A 365 -42.67 -33.57 6.80
C GLU A 365 -43.09 -34.96 6.27
N ALA A 366 -42.24 -35.63 5.50
CA ALA A 366 -42.51 -37.00 5.04
C ALA A 366 -42.59 -37.99 6.22
N GLN A 367 -41.70 -37.85 7.21
CA GLN A 367 -41.74 -38.65 8.43
C GLN A 367 -42.97 -38.33 9.27
N GLN A 368 -43.33 -37.06 9.42
CA GLN A 368 -44.54 -36.63 10.12
C GLN A 368 -45.80 -37.19 9.46
N ALA A 369 -45.92 -37.11 8.13
CA ALA A 369 -47.06 -37.63 7.39
C ALA A 369 -47.24 -39.16 7.56
N THR A 370 -46.15 -39.89 7.76
CA THR A 370 -46.20 -41.33 8.04
C THR A 370 -46.60 -41.63 9.48
N ASN A 371 -46.05 -40.87 10.44
CA ASN A 371 -46.23 -41.15 11.87
C ASN A 371 -47.58 -40.65 12.41
N GLU A 372 -47.97 -39.43 12.05
CA GLU A 372 -49.15 -38.73 12.58
C GLU A 372 -49.71 -37.73 11.54
N PRO A 373 -50.43 -38.20 10.49
CA PRO A 373 -50.86 -37.36 9.36
C PRO A 373 -51.65 -36.09 9.74
N SER A 374 -52.36 -36.09 10.87
CA SER A 374 -53.17 -34.96 11.33
C SER A 374 -52.36 -33.78 11.89
N MET A 375 -51.06 -33.94 12.11
CA MET A 375 -50.18 -32.92 12.70
C MET A 375 -49.23 -32.29 11.68
N GLY A 376 -49.80 -31.89 10.53
CA GLY A 376 -49.09 -31.19 9.48
C GLY A 376 -48.39 -29.92 9.97
N LEU A 377 -47.21 -29.64 9.42
CA LEU A 377 -46.39 -28.48 9.77
C LEU A 377 -47.14 -27.13 9.64
N THR A 378 -48.13 -27.05 8.74
CA THR A 378 -48.99 -25.86 8.53
C THR A 378 -49.80 -25.44 9.75
N ASN A 379 -49.95 -26.35 10.73
CA ASN A 379 -50.69 -26.12 11.97
C ASN A 379 -49.84 -25.49 13.07
N TYR A 380 -48.54 -25.31 12.83
CA TYR A 380 -47.59 -24.84 13.83
C TYR A 380 -47.03 -23.46 13.46
N THR A 381 -46.85 -22.64 14.50
CA THR A 381 -46.05 -21.42 14.47
C THR A 381 -44.94 -21.58 15.50
N PHE A 382 -43.70 -21.37 15.07
CA PHE A 382 -42.54 -21.38 15.96
C PHE A 382 -42.09 -19.95 16.17
N THR A 383 -41.94 -19.51 17.42
CA THR A 383 -41.53 -18.13 17.73
C THR A 383 -40.14 -18.14 18.35
N ILE A 384 -39.18 -17.49 17.69
CA ILE A 384 -37.82 -17.29 18.20
C ILE A 384 -37.56 -15.80 18.29
N ASN A 385 -37.27 -15.31 19.50
CA ASN A 385 -37.04 -13.89 19.79
C ASN A 385 -38.07 -12.93 19.15
N GLY A 386 -39.37 -13.30 19.21
CA GLY A 386 -40.46 -12.51 18.64
C GLY A 386 -40.67 -12.65 17.13
N VAL A 387 -39.83 -13.44 16.43
CA VAL A 387 -40.01 -13.78 15.01
C VAL A 387 -40.80 -15.07 14.88
N ASP A 388 -41.95 -14.99 14.21
CA ASP A 388 -42.78 -16.14 13.90
C ASP A 388 -42.36 -16.82 12.59
N PHE A 389 -42.13 -18.13 12.66
CA PHE A 389 -41.85 -19.01 11.53
C PHE A 389 -43.04 -19.92 11.29
N ARG A 390 -43.62 -19.83 10.09
CA ARG A 390 -44.80 -20.60 9.71
C ARG A 390 -44.77 -20.98 8.23
N LYS A 391 -45.08 -22.24 7.93
CA LYS A 391 -45.14 -22.73 6.55
C LYS A 391 -46.17 -21.96 5.73
N GLY A 392 -45.78 -21.54 4.52
CA GLY A 392 -46.62 -20.75 3.60
C GLY A 392 -46.64 -19.25 3.88
N THR A 393 -45.75 -18.75 4.75
CA THR A 393 -45.56 -17.31 4.99
C THR A 393 -44.19 -16.86 4.45
N GLY A 394 -43.89 -15.56 4.52
CA GLY A 394 -42.57 -15.02 4.15
C GLY A 394 -41.44 -15.37 5.13
N ARG A 395 -41.76 -16.03 6.26
CA ARG A 395 -40.80 -16.54 7.24
C ARG A 395 -41.09 -18.00 7.52
N THR A 396 -40.32 -18.92 6.95
CA THR A 396 -40.64 -20.35 6.99
C THR A 396 -39.80 -21.09 8.03
N PRO A 397 -40.24 -22.29 8.50
CA PRO A 397 -39.38 -23.14 9.32
C PRO A 397 -38.02 -23.47 8.69
N ALA A 398 -37.91 -23.49 7.35
CA ALA A 398 -36.64 -23.66 6.67
C ALA A 398 -35.70 -22.46 6.90
N ASP A 399 -36.23 -21.24 7.03
CA ASP A 399 -35.44 -20.04 7.31
C ASP A 399 -34.74 -20.14 8.67
N ALA A 400 -35.46 -20.55 9.72
CA ALA A 400 -34.87 -20.75 11.05
C ALA A 400 -33.72 -21.78 11.00
N CYS A 401 -33.96 -22.89 10.30
CA CYS A 401 -32.96 -23.93 10.06
C CYS A 401 -31.76 -23.41 9.23
N ALA A 402 -31.99 -22.56 8.23
CA ALA A 402 -30.95 -21.98 7.39
C ALA A 402 -30.07 -21.00 8.18
N ILE A 403 -30.67 -20.19 9.07
CA ILE A 403 -29.93 -19.30 9.97
C ILE A 403 -29.01 -20.12 10.88
N GLY A 404 -29.50 -21.18 11.51
CA GLY A 404 -28.65 -22.05 12.34
C GLY A 404 -27.55 -22.74 11.53
N ARG A 405 -27.89 -23.22 10.32
CA ARG A 405 -26.94 -23.87 9.43
C ARG A 405 -25.82 -22.93 8.96
N TYR A 406 -26.10 -21.64 8.78
CA TYR A 406 -25.10 -20.63 8.42
C TYR A 406 -23.98 -20.55 9.48
N HIS A 407 -24.34 -20.63 10.77
CA HIS A 407 -23.36 -20.68 11.86
C HIS A 407 -22.63 -22.02 11.98
N GLY A 408 -23.02 -23.02 11.19
CA GLY A 408 -22.47 -24.37 11.27
C GLY A 408 -23.09 -25.23 12.40
N GLU A 409 -24.31 -24.91 12.85
CA GLU A 409 -24.98 -25.70 13.90
C GLU A 409 -25.07 -27.19 13.50
N PRO A 410 -24.63 -28.13 14.36
CA PRO A 410 -24.66 -29.55 14.04
C PRO A 410 -26.08 -30.11 13.98
N TYR A 411 -27.05 -29.38 14.52
CA TYR A 411 -28.43 -29.80 14.62
C TYR A 411 -29.37 -28.76 14.00
N TRP A 412 -30.48 -29.24 13.47
CA TRP A 412 -31.53 -28.40 12.92
C TRP A 412 -32.42 -27.81 14.02
N GLU A 413 -32.79 -26.54 13.84
CA GLU A 413 -33.64 -25.82 14.79
C GLU A 413 -35.02 -26.45 14.88
N ILE A 414 -35.67 -26.69 13.75
CA ILE A 414 -37.03 -27.24 13.72
C ILE A 414 -36.98 -28.66 13.18
N TYR A 415 -37.62 -29.59 13.89
CA TYR A 415 -37.63 -31.00 13.52
C TYR A 415 -38.87 -31.72 14.02
N TRP A 416 -39.15 -32.89 13.45
CA TRP A 416 -40.20 -33.79 13.87
C TRP A 416 -39.66 -34.82 14.86
N LYS A 417 -40.17 -34.80 16.09
CA LYS A 417 -39.97 -35.85 17.08
C LYS A 417 -40.92 -37.01 16.74
N GLY A 418 -40.35 -38.14 16.36
CA GLY A 418 -41.12 -39.33 16.01
C GLY A 418 -42.01 -39.84 17.15
N LYS A 419 -43.14 -40.42 16.79
CA LYS A 419 -44.04 -41.11 17.72
C LYS A 419 -43.31 -42.27 18.41
N THR A 420 -43.58 -42.47 19.69
CA THR A 420 -43.15 -43.66 20.44
C THR A 420 -44.37 -44.49 20.84
N THR A 421 -44.14 -45.65 21.48
CA THR A 421 -45.24 -46.47 22.03
C THR A 421 -46.12 -45.68 23.01
N ASN A 422 -45.56 -44.67 23.69
CA ASN A 422 -46.22 -43.97 24.79
C ASN A 422 -46.50 -42.48 24.51
N GLU A 423 -45.91 -41.91 23.46
CA GLU A 423 -46.03 -40.47 23.14
C GLU A 423 -46.39 -40.29 21.66
N PRO A 424 -47.37 -39.42 21.33
CA PRO A 424 -47.59 -39.03 19.94
C PRO A 424 -46.34 -38.33 19.39
N GLY A 425 -46.20 -38.30 18.07
CA GLY A 425 -45.18 -37.45 17.45
C GLY A 425 -45.43 -35.97 17.76
N SER A 426 -44.43 -35.11 17.58
CA SER A 426 -44.59 -33.67 17.76
C SER A 426 -43.56 -32.92 16.92
N TRP A 427 -43.93 -31.73 16.44
CA TRP A 427 -42.92 -30.79 15.97
C TRP A 427 -42.25 -30.14 17.17
N GLU A 428 -40.93 -30.13 17.16
CA GLU A 428 -40.10 -29.54 18.21
C GLU A 428 -39.23 -28.44 17.63
N MET A 429 -38.84 -27.52 18.50
CA MET A 429 -37.94 -26.43 18.19
C MET A 429 -36.78 -26.44 19.19
N ARG A 430 -35.57 -26.50 18.66
CA ARG A 430 -34.37 -26.02 19.33
C ARG A 430 -34.31 -24.51 19.19
N ASN A 431 -33.90 -23.87 20.28
CA ASN A 431 -33.67 -22.44 20.32
C ASN A 431 -32.18 -22.22 20.53
N SER A 432 -31.38 -22.37 19.47
CA SER A 432 -29.96 -22.07 19.57
C SER A 432 -29.75 -20.60 19.90
N ALA A 433 -28.69 -20.32 20.66
CA ALA A 433 -28.35 -18.94 21.02
C ALA A 433 -28.11 -18.09 19.77
N TYR A 434 -27.49 -18.67 18.73
CA TYR A 434 -27.22 -17.97 17.48
C TYR A 434 -28.51 -17.53 16.77
N VAL A 435 -29.45 -18.45 16.54
CA VAL A 435 -30.70 -18.12 15.84
C VAL A 435 -31.53 -17.13 16.66
N ASN A 436 -31.57 -17.28 17.99
CA ASN A 436 -32.19 -16.31 18.88
C ASN A 436 -31.61 -14.90 18.71
N ASN A 437 -30.29 -14.79 18.65
CA ASN A 437 -29.60 -13.52 18.53
C ASN A 437 -29.84 -12.88 17.15
N VAL A 438 -29.71 -13.64 16.06
CA VAL A 438 -30.02 -13.16 14.71
C VAL A 438 -31.47 -12.69 14.61
N CYS A 439 -32.43 -13.43 15.18
CA CYS A 439 -33.83 -13.01 15.19
C CYS A 439 -34.07 -11.73 16.00
N GLY A 440 -33.19 -11.41 16.95
CA GLY A 440 -33.23 -10.15 17.70
C GLY A 440 -32.81 -8.93 16.88
N GLU A 441 -32.15 -9.13 15.74
CA GLU A 441 -31.66 -8.06 14.87
C GLU A 441 -32.66 -7.68 13.76
N VAL A 442 -33.92 -8.14 13.86
CA VAL A 442 -34.96 -8.04 12.80
C VAL A 442 -35.77 -6.72 12.85
N GLU A 443 -35.37 -5.77 13.70
CA GLU A 443 -36.06 -4.49 13.89
C GLU A 443 -36.08 -3.56 12.66
#